data_AF-A0A327H571-F1
#
_entry.id   AF-A0A327H571-F1
#
_cell.length_a   1.000
_cell.length_b   1.000
_cell.length_c   1.000
_cell.angle_alpha   90.00
_cell.angle_beta   90.00
_cell.angle_gamma   90.00
#
_symmetry.space_group_name_H-M   'P 1'
#
loop_
_entity.id
_entity.type
_entity.pdbx_description
1 polymer ?
#
loop_
_entity_poly.entity_id
_entity_poly.type
_entity_poly.pdbx_seq_one_letter_code
_entity_poly.pdbx_strand_id
1 'polypeptide(L)'
;MDDAVKAWKISILVFGPLREHIGNERIELSVVTNTTVGDLIKQFNLEKWIELGLKAAIDGDICSFDSILHDGAEIALLPPVSGG
;
A
#
# COMPACT_ATOMS: atom_id res chain seq x y z
N MET A 1 -23.12 -14.91 16.09
CA MET A 1 -22.87 -14.89 14.64
C MET A 1 -21.41 -14.53 14.51
N ASP A 2 -20.59 -15.55 14.31
CA ASP A 2 -19.14 -15.49 14.32
C ASP A 2 -18.69 -14.66 13.11
N ASP A 3 -18.50 -13.36 13.31
CA ASP A 3 -17.80 -12.51 12.35
C ASP A 3 -16.32 -12.89 12.45
N ALA A 4 -15.97 -14.00 11.81
CA ALA A 4 -14.60 -14.43 11.71
C ALA A 4 -13.85 -13.32 10.97
N VAL A 5 -13.04 -12.56 11.70
CA VAL A 5 -12.16 -11.53 11.15
C VAL A 5 -11.31 -12.22 10.08
N LYS A 6 -11.67 -12.00 8.82
CA LYS A 6 -10.91 -12.53 7.70
C LYS A 6 -9.69 -11.63 7.54
N ALA A 7 -8.53 -12.26 7.42
CA ALA A 7 -7.30 -11.57 7.11
C ALA A 7 -6.88 -11.90 5.68
N TRP A 8 -6.42 -10.90 4.94
CA TRP A 8 -5.84 -11.01 3.63
C TRP A 8 -4.33 -10.90 3.73
N LYS A 9 -3.62 -11.78 3.04
CA LYS A 9 -2.17 -11.65 2.92
C LYS A 9 -1.87 -10.70 1.77
N ILE A 10 -1.10 -9.65 2.03
CA ILE A 10 -0.72 -8.67 1.00
C ILE A 10 0.80 -8.50 0.94
N SER A 11 1.26 -7.96 -0.18
CA SER A 11 2.66 -7.56 -0.39
C SER A 11 2.71 -6.10 -0.79
N ILE A 12 3.45 -5.28 -0.06
CA ILE A 12 3.71 -3.88 -0.42
C ILE A 12 5.08 -3.80 -1.06
N LEU A 13 5.14 -3.30 -2.29
CA LEU A 13 6.36 -2.96 -3.01
C LEU A 13 6.65 -1.47 -2.88
N VAL A 14 7.88 -1.16 -2.47
CA VAL A 14 8.30 0.20 -2.16
C VAL A 14 9.43 0.60 -3.10
N PHE A 15 9.27 1.73 -3.80
CA PHE A 15 10.18 2.16 -4.86
C PHE A 15 10.92 3.46 -4.51
N GLY A 16 12.09 3.66 -5.12
CA GLY A 16 12.84 4.91 -5.10
C GLY A 16 13.09 5.47 -3.69
N PRO A 17 12.85 6.76 -3.43
CA PRO A 17 13.14 7.38 -2.14
C PRO A 17 12.24 6.86 -1.01
N LEU A 18 11.08 6.26 -1.33
CA LEU A 18 10.23 5.60 -0.35
C LEU A 18 10.90 4.33 0.21
N ARG A 19 11.66 3.60 -0.62
CA ARG A 19 12.43 2.42 -0.18
C ARG A 19 13.50 2.81 0.83
N GLU A 20 14.17 3.94 0.62
CA GLU A 20 15.19 4.45 1.54
C GLU A 20 14.56 4.92 2.86
N HIS A 21 13.36 5.51 2.80
CA HIS A 21 12.61 5.93 3.98
C HIS A 21 12.11 4.75 4.82
N ILE A 22 11.59 3.69 4.18
CA ILE A 22 11.06 2.50 4.85
C ILE A 22 12.17 1.49 5.20
N GLY A 23 13.29 1.53 4.48
CA GLY A 23 14.42 0.60 4.61
C GLY A 23 14.16 -0.80 4.03
N ASN A 24 12.99 -1.03 3.43
CA ASN A 24 12.59 -2.32 2.88
C ASN A 24 12.05 -2.14 1.46
N GLU A 25 12.39 -3.06 0.56
CA GLU A 25 11.88 -3.07 -0.83
C GLU A 25 10.51 -3.72 -0.96
N ARG A 26 10.24 -4.71 -0.10
CA ARG A 26 9.00 -5.48 -0.06
C ARG A 26 8.62 -5.72 1.38
N ILE A 27 7.36 -5.48 1.72
CA ILE A 27 6.79 -5.75 3.04
C ILE A 27 5.63 -6.71 2.85
N GLU A 28 5.70 -7.89 3.44
CA GLU A 28 4.59 -8.83 3.49
C GLU A 28 3.89 -8.71 4.84
N LEU A 29 2.59 -8.46 4.83
CA LEU A 29 1.78 -8.37 6.04
C LEU A 29 0.38 -8.94 5.81
N SER A 30 -0.31 -9.22 6.91
CA SER A 30 -1.71 -9.64 6.89
C SER A 30 -2.58 -8.49 7.38
N VAL A 31 -3.62 -8.17 6.62
CA VAL A 31 -4.54 -7.05 6.88
C VAL A 31 -5.94 -7.58 7.04
N VAL A 32 -6.79 -6.89 7.80
CA VAL A 32 -8.20 -7.30 7.92
C VAL A 32 -8.93 -7.10 6.59
N THR A 33 -9.95 -7.92 6.34
CA THR A 33 -10.90 -7.66 5.25
C THR A 33 -11.44 -6.25 5.36
N ASN A 34 -11.62 -5.60 4.20
CA ASN A 34 -12.03 -4.19 4.08
C ASN A 34 -10.95 -3.16 4.41
N THR A 35 -9.70 -3.58 4.61
CA THR A 35 -8.57 -2.64 4.62
C THR A 35 -8.43 -2.01 3.25
N THR A 36 -8.23 -0.69 3.20
CA THR A 36 -7.98 0.06 1.97
C THR A 36 -6.51 0.44 1.86
N VAL A 37 -6.08 0.85 0.67
CA VAL A 37 -4.71 1.37 0.46
C VAL A 37 -4.43 2.58 1.36
N GLY A 38 -5.41 3.45 1.57
CA GLY A 38 -5.30 4.62 2.44
C GLY A 38 -5.10 4.26 3.90
N ASP A 39 -5.69 3.15 4.36
CA ASP A 39 -5.43 2.62 5.69
C ASP A 39 -3.97 2.16 5.83
N LEU A 40 -3.42 1.47 4.82
CA LEU A 40 -1.99 1.13 4.80
C LEU A 40 -1.12 2.38 4.89
N ILE A 41 -1.41 3.41 4.09
CA ILE A 41 -0.62 4.64 4.08
C ILE A 41 -0.60 5.28 5.48
N LYS A 42 -1.73 5.30 6.18
CA LYS A 42 -1.81 5.78 7.57
C LYS A 42 -0.99 4.90 8.52
N GLN A 43 -1.10 3.58 8.40
CA GLN A 43 -0.33 2.63 9.23
C GLN A 43 1.19 2.80 9.06
N PHE A 44 1.66 3.03 7.83
CA PHE A 44 3.07 3.29 7.53
C PHE A 44 3.48 4.76 7.68
N ASN A 45 2.56 5.61 8.14
CA ASN A 45 2.77 7.05 8.36
C ASN A 45 3.26 7.79 7.09
N LEU A 46 2.77 7.36 5.91
CA LEU A 46 3.15 7.87 4.60
C LEU A 46 2.21 8.97 4.07
N GLU A 47 1.32 9.52 4.91
CA GLU A 47 0.35 10.55 4.50
C GLU A 47 1.03 11.77 3.87
N LYS A 48 2.19 12.17 4.39
CA LYS A 48 3.01 13.25 3.80
C LYS A 48 3.41 12.96 2.35
N TRP A 49 3.61 11.71 1.98
CA TRP A 49 3.95 11.33 0.61
C TRP A 49 2.76 11.50 -0.34
N ILE A 50 1.52 11.36 0.14
CA ILE A 50 0.32 11.69 -0.63
C ILE A 50 0.38 13.15 -1.09
N GLU A 51 0.71 14.07 -0.18
CA GLU A 51 0.85 15.50 -0.48
C GLU A 51 1.99 15.78 -1.49
N LEU A 52 3.03 14.94 -1.50
CA LEU A 52 4.12 15.02 -2.46
C LEU A 52 3.77 14.43 -3.84
N GLY A 53 2.61 13.76 -3.98
CA GLY A 53 2.18 13.13 -5.22
C GLY A 53 2.43 11.63 -5.31
N LEU A 54 2.48 10.93 -4.18
CA LEU A 54 2.48 9.46 -4.11
C LEU A 54 1.30 8.90 -4.90
N LYS A 55 1.56 7.84 -5.65
CA LYS A 55 0.53 7.00 -6.28
C LYS A 55 0.60 5.60 -5.71
N ALA A 56 -0.53 4.91 -5.73
CA ALA A 56 -0.60 3.50 -5.40
C ALA A 56 -1.13 2.71 -6.60
N ALA A 57 -0.62 1.50 -6.76
CA ALA A 57 -1.18 0.52 -7.69
C ALA A 57 -1.48 -0.77 -6.94
N ILE A 58 -2.59 -1.43 -7.28
CA ILE A 58 -2.94 -2.77 -6.81
C ILE A 58 -2.79 -3.70 -8.01
N ASP A 59 -1.98 -4.75 -7.88
CA ASP A 59 -1.71 -5.74 -8.93
C ASP A 59 -1.25 -5.12 -10.27
N GLY A 60 -0.53 -3.99 -10.18
CA GLY A 60 -0.01 -3.24 -11.32
C GLY A 60 -0.94 -2.15 -11.87
N ASP A 61 -2.18 -2.07 -11.40
CA ASP A 61 -3.17 -1.10 -11.86
C ASP A 61 -3.29 0.09 -10.89
N ILE A 62 -3.15 1.32 -11.40
CA ILE A 62 -3.17 2.54 -10.58
C ILE A 62 -4.56 2.68 -9.95
N CYS A 63 -4.58 2.71 -8.63
CA CYS A 63 -5.79 2.72 -7.84
C CYS A 63 -5.88 3.98 -6.97
N SER A 64 -7.10 4.30 -6.55
CA SER A 64 -7.33 5.31 -5.53
C SER A 64 -6.98 4.76 -4.15
N PHE A 65 -6.69 5.65 -3.19
CA PHE A 65 -6.41 5.23 -1.81
C PHE A 65 -7.64 4.62 -1.11
N ASP A 66 -8.84 4.88 -1.61
CA ASP A 66 -10.07 4.27 -1.09
C ASP A 66 -10.29 2.83 -1.60
N SER A 67 -9.46 2.36 -2.55
CA SER A 67 -9.58 0.98 -3.07
C SER A 67 -9.37 -0.04 -1.96
N ILE A 68 -10.33 -0.95 -1.84
CA ILE A 68 -10.31 -2.08 -0.93
C ILE A 68 -9.30 -3.11 -1.45
N LEU A 69 -8.49 -3.65 -0.56
CA LEU A 69 -7.52 -4.68 -0.89
C LEU A 69 -8.24 -6.01 -1.19
N HIS A 70 -7.50 -7.02 -1.59
CA HIS A 70 -8.02 -8.40 -1.67
C HIS A 70 -6.97 -9.38 -1.18
N ASP A 71 -7.34 -10.65 -1.07
CA ASP A 71 -6.37 -11.68 -0.70
C ASP A 71 -5.30 -11.82 -1.78
N GLY A 72 -4.03 -11.81 -1.36
CA GLY A 72 -2.88 -11.86 -2.25
C GLY A 72 -2.55 -10.54 -2.94
N ALA A 73 -3.19 -9.41 -2.59
CA ALA A 73 -2.93 -8.13 -3.27
C ALA A 73 -1.45 -7.74 -3.24
N GLU A 74 -0.95 -7.29 -4.38
CA GLU A 74 0.34 -6.62 -4.46
C GLU A 74 0.14 -5.10 -4.60
N ILE A 75 0.58 -4.34 -3.60
CA ILE A 75 0.44 -2.89 -3.54
C ILE A 75 1.77 -2.25 -3.88
N ALA A 76 1.88 -1.56 -5.01
CA ALA A 76 3.05 -0.75 -5.33
C ALA A 76 2.85 0.69 -4.88
N LEU A 77 3.74 1.16 -3.99
CA LEU A 77 3.81 2.56 -3.57
C LEU A 77 4.83 3.30 -4.45
N LEU A 78 4.31 4.16 -5.31
CA LEU A 78 5.05 4.86 -6.35
C LEU A 78 5.24 6.33 -5.92
N PRO A 79 6.40 6.70 -5.33
CA PRO A 79 6.66 8.09 -5.02
C PRO A 79 6.62 8.93 -6.30
N PRO A 80 6.42 10.26 -6.19
CA PRO A 80 6.55 11.15 -7.33
C PRO A 80 7.92 10.93 -7.98
N VAL A 81 7.92 10.36 -9.17
CA VAL A 81 9.17 10.08 -9.89
C VAL A 81 9.76 11.41 -10.38
N SER A 82 11.05 11.65 -10.14
CA SER A 82 11.82 12.67 -10.89
C SER A 82 12.22 12.17 -12.29
N GLY A 83 11.51 11.18 -12.84
CA GLY A 83 11.95 10.42 -13.99
C GLY A 83 11.43 10.97 -15.32
N GLY A 84 12.31 11.69 -16.03
CA GLY A 84 12.27 11.86 -17.49
C GLY A 84 12.01 13.28 -17.98
#